data_AF-A0A251RUD2-F1
#
_entry.id   AF-A0A251RUD2-F1
#
_cell.length_a   1.000
_cell.length_b   1.000
_cell.length_c   1.000
_cell.angle_alpha   90.00
_cell.angle_beta   90.00
_cell.angle_gamma   90.00
#
_symmetry.space_group_name_H-M   'P 1'
#
loop_
_entity.id
_entity.type
_entity.pdbx_description
1 polymer ?
#
loop_
_entity_poly.entity_id
_entity_poly.type
_entity_poly.pdbx_seq_one_letter_code
_entity_poly.pdbx_strand_id
1 'polypeptide(L)'
;MAAEKKLILTLFIAAFISLIVFISSIRVSSSSYKPYANVRRGRGHPPAFAYYISGTRGDAERIFRLLLAVYHPRNRYLLHIGTEGDGDERRKLSVMVRSVPAVRAFGNVDVIGKPDATTFMGASNVAAVLRAAAVLLKVDGEWDWFVTLSAGDYPLLTQDGLSHAFSFISRDSNFIDHTSDLGWKEGQRILPIVVDPGIYLARRAQIFRATEKRPLPNAFKVFTGSPWVILSRSFLEYCVFAWDNLPRTLLMYVNNVVLAQEVYFHTVICNTPEFKNTTINADLRYMVWDNPPKMEPLFLNKSNYNQMVQSGAAFARQFAKNDPVLDMVDSKILKRSGNRPALGAWCTARQGWFVDPCSQWDDVSVLSPGNRGKKFEESLKNLVDDSGSETNQCK
;
A
#
# COMPACT_ATOMS: atom_id res chain seq x y z
N MET A 1 -52.73 -33.62 -22.24
CA MET A 1 -52.92 -32.80 -21.02
C MET A 1 -51.69 -32.66 -20.12
N ALA A 2 -50.91 -33.71 -19.80
CA ALA A 2 -49.75 -33.57 -18.88
C ALA A 2 -48.51 -32.87 -19.48
N ALA A 3 -48.22 -33.10 -20.77
CA ALA A 3 -47.08 -32.47 -21.46
C ALA A 3 -47.28 -30.97 -21.68
N GLU A 4 -48.51 -30.57 -21.98
CA GLU A 4 -48.91 -29.18 -22.21
C GLU A 4 -48.79 -28.33 -20.93
N LYS A 5 -49.16 -28.91 -19.78
CA LYS A 5 -48.99 -28.27 -18.46
C LYS A 5 -47.51 -28.05 -18.09
N LYS A 6 -46.62 -28.98 -18.48
CA LYS A 6 -45.17 -28.84 -18.25
C LYS A 6 -44.56 -27.73 -19.11
N LEU A 7 -45.01 -27.60 -20.36
CA LEU A 7 -44.54 -26.56 -21.28
C LEU A 7 -44.96 -25.16 -20.80
N ILE A 8 -46.20 -25.02 -20.34
CA ILE A 8 -46.71 -23.76 -19.77
C ILE A 8 -45.92 -23.38 -18.51
N LEU A 9 -45.65 -24.33 -17.61
CA LEU A 9 -44.87 -24.07 -16.40
C LEU A 9 -43.43 -23.63 -16.71
N THR A 10 -42.78 -24.24 -17.71
CA THR A 10 -41.42 -23.86 -18.12
C THR A 10 -41.37 -22.47 -18.75
N LEU A 11 -42.37 -22.10 -19.56
CA LEU A 11 -42.50 -20.75 -20.11
C LEU A 11 -42.74 -19.71 -19.02
N PHE A 12 -43.56 -20.02 -18.01
CA PHE A 12 -43.77 -19.13 -16.86
C PHE A 12 -42.50 -18.94 -16.03
N ILE A 13 -41.73 -20.01 -15.79
CA ILE A 13 -40.45 -19.91 -15.07
C ILE A 13 -39.43 -19.10 -15.88
N ALA A 14 -39.32 -19.33 -17.18
CA ALA A 14 -38.42 -18.57 -18.05
C ALA A 14 -38.82 -17.09 -18.10
N ALA A 15 -40.10 -16.76 -18.25
CA ALA A 15 -40.61 -15.39 -18.24
C ALA A 15 -40.38 -14.71 -16.88
N PHE A 16 -40.56 -15.44 -15.77
CA PHE A 16 -40.32 -14.92 -14.43
C PHE A 16 -38.82 -14.65 -14.18
N ILE A 17 -37.94 -15.54 -14.63
CA ILE A 17 -36.48 -15.33 -14.58
C ILE A 17 -36.08 -14.14 -15.45
N SER A 18 -36.59 -14.05 -16.69
CA SER A 18 -36.34 -12.91 -17.57
C SER A 18 -36.86 -11.60 -16.98
N LEU A 19 -38.01 -11.61 -16.31
CA LEU A 19 -38.56 -10.44 -15.62
C LEU A 19 -37.70 -10.04 -14.41
N ILE A 20 -37.17 -11.00 -13.65
CA ILE A 20 -36.23 -10.71 -12.55
C ILE A 20 -34.93 -10.11 -13.10
N VAL A 21 -34.38 -10.66 -14.20
CA VAL A 21 -33.19 -10.12 -14.88
C VAL A 21 -33.47 -8.72 -15.43
N PHE A 22 -34.65 -8.48 -15.99
CA PHE A 22 -35.04 -7.17 -16.51
C PHE A 22 -35.26 -6.14 -15.41
N ILE A 23 -35.93 -6.49 -14.30
CA ILE A 23 -36.14 -5.61 -13.15
C ILE A 23 -34.81 -5.31 -12.43
N SER A 24 -33.89 -6.28 -12.34
CA SER A 24 -32.55 -6.03 -11.82
C SER A 24 -31.73 -5.12 -12.76
N SER A 25 -31.91 -5.23 -14.07
CA SER A 25 -31.30 -4.33 -15.06
C SER A 25 -31.85 -2.89 -14.96
N ILE A 26 -33.16 -2.73 -14.72
CA ILE A 26 -33.80 -1.41 -14.56
C ILE A 26 -33.40 -0.75 -13.23
N ARG A 27 -33.26 -1.51 -12.13
CA ARG A 27 -32.79 -0.97 -10.84
C ARG A 27 -31.34 -0.50 -10.88
N VAL A 28 -30.53 -1.01 -11.81
CA VAL A 28 -29.15 -0.52 -12.03
C VAL A 28 -29.12 0.80 -12.81
N SER A 29 -30.19 1.17 -13.52
CA SER A 29 -30.21 2.30 -14.44
C SER A 29 -30.76 3.62 -13.88
N SER A 30 -31.18 3.69 -12.61
CA SER A 30 -31.75 4.93 -12.01
C SER A 30 -31.01 5.46 -10.79
N SER A 31 -29.80 4.99 -10.50
CA SER A 31 -28.93 5.70 -9.57
C SER A 31 -28.38 6.93 -10.30
N SER A 32 -29.01 8.08 -10.11
CA SER A 32 -28.39 9.38 -10.38
C SER A 32 -27.10 9.44 -9.57
N TYR A 33 -25.98 8.98 -10.16
CA TYR A 33 -24.65 9.13 -9.58
C TYR A 33 -24.47 10.60 -9.29
N LYS A 34 -24.39 10.99 -8.02
CA LYS A 34 -24.05 12.37 -7.63
C LYS A 34 -22.79 12.73 -8.43
N PRO A 35 -22.83 13.78 -9.26
CA PRO A 35 -21.67 14.18 -10.05
C PRO A 35 -20.52 14.48 -9.08
N TYR A 36 -19.31 14.09 -9.50
CA TYR A 36 -18.00 14.38 -8.91
C TYR A 36 -18.09 15.15 -7.58
N ALA A 37 -18.07 14.45 -6.45
CA ALA A 37 -17.84 15.13 -5.19
C ALA A 37 -16.43 15.71 -5.28
N ASN A 38 -16.29 17.04 -5.37
CA ASN A 38 -15.00 17.71 -5.33
C ASN A 38 -14.30 17.30 -4.03
N VAL A 39 -13.38 16.34 -4.14
CA VAL A 39 -12.61 15.83 -3.01
C VAL A 39 -11.65 16.93 -2.60
N ARG A 40 -11.98 17.66 -1.53
CA ARG A 40 -11.14 18.74 -1.03
C ARG A 40 -9.99 18.18 -0.19
N ARG A 41 -8.75 18.51 -0.52
CA ARG A 41 -7.55 18.05 0.21
C ARG A 41 -6.78 19.24 0.80
N GLY A 42 -5.59 18.99 1.35
CA GLY A 42 -4.75 20.00 1.99
C GLY A 42 -5.00 20.23 3.49
N ARG A 43 -4.30 21.23 4.06
CA ARG A 43 -4.14 21.45 5.51
C ARG A 43 -5.43 21.64 6.32
N GLY A 44 -6.56 21.99 5.68
CA GLY A 44 -7.87 22.15 6.33
C GLY A 44 -8.80 20.92 6.25
N HIS A 45 -8.34 19.83 5.64
CA HIS A 45 -9.14 18.63 5.43
C HIS A 45 -8.40 17.40 5.97
N PRO A 46 -9.08 16.26 6.19
CA PRO A 46 -8.39 15.03 6.59
C PRO A 46 -7.22 14.67 5.67
N PRO A 47 -6.17 14.04 6.22
CA PRO A 47 -5.10 13.44 5.44
C PRO A 47 -5.57 12.65 4.21
N ALA A 48 -4.79 12.73 3.15
CA ALA A 48 -4.93 11.88 1.97
C ALA A 48 -3.64 11.09 1.75
N PHE A 49 -3.77 9.83 1.40
CA PHE A 49 -2.65 8.92 1.20
C PHE A 49 -2.52 8.56 -0.29
N ALA A 50 -1.27 8.43 -0.75
CA ALA A 50 -0.93 7.86 -2.03
C ALA A 50 -0.35 6.45 -1.82
N TYR A 51 -1.12 5.43 -2.19
CA TYR A 51 -0.71 4.03 -2.06
C TYR A 51 -0.04 3.53 -3.32
N TYR A 52 1.17 3.02 -3.19
CA TYR A 52 1.80 2.17 -4.20
C TYR A 52 1.63 0.70 -3.77
N ILE A 53 0.80 -0.04 -4.50
CA ILE A 53 0.50 -1.45 -4.21
C ILE A 53 1.14 -2.32 -5.30
N SER A 54 2.21 -3.01 -4.94
CA SER A 54 2.98 -3.85 -5.86
C SER A 54 2.73 -5.36 -5.67
N GLY A 55 2.84 -6.13 -6.74
CA GLY A 55 2.88 -7.58 -6.66
C GLY A 55 3.60 -8.18 -7.86
N THR A 56 3.67 -9.51 -7.87
CA THR A 56 4.33 -10.32 -8.87
C THR A 56 3.30 -11.15 -9.65
N ARG A 57 3.76 -12.15 -10.41
CA ARG A 57 2.88 -13.07 -11.14
C ARG A 57 1.87 -13.74 -10.20
N GLY A 58 0.60 -13.69 -10.58
CA GLY A 58 -0.50 -14.36 -9.87
C GLY A 58 -1.09 -13.57 -8.69
N ASP A 59 -0.64 -12.32 -8.50
CA ASP A 59 -1.05 -11.42 -7.42
C ASP A 59 -2.22 -10.49 -7.78
N ALA A 60 -2.72 -10.48 -9.02
CA ALA A 60 -3.82 -9.58 -9.41
C ALA A 60 -5.02 -9.58 -8.43
N GLU A 61 -5.48 -10.76 -8.01
CA GLU A 61 -6.59 -10.90 -7.05
C GLU A 61 -6.21 -10.39 -5.64
N ARG A 62 -4.96 -10.58 -5.24
CA ARG A 62 -4.46 -10.14 -3.92
C ARG A 62 -4.34 -8.63 -3.88
N ILE A 63 -3.78 -8.03 -4.94
CA ILE A 63 -3.72 -6.57 -5.11
C ILE A 63 -5.13 -6.00 -5.12
N PHE A 64 -6.07 -6.62 -5.85
CA PHE A 64 -7.45 -6.14 -5.90
C PHE A 64 -8.13 -6.22 -4.52
N ARG A 65 -7.99 -7.35 -3.80
CA ARG A 65 -8.50 -7.49 -2.43
C ARG A 65 -7.90 -6.44 -1.49
N LEU A 66 -6.59 -6.24 -1.55
CA LEU A 66 -5.88 -5.26 -0.73
C LEU A 66 -6.32 -3.84 -1.05
N LEU A 67 -6.42 -3.47 -2.33
CA LEU A 67 -6.95 -2.18 -2.76
C LEU A 67 -8.29 -1.91 -2.09
N LEU A 68 -9.24 -2.84 -2.16
CA LEU A 68 -10.56 -2.66 -1.54
C LEU A 68 -10.49 -2.55 -0.02
N ALA A 69 -9.58 -3.28 0.63
CA ALA A 69 -9.34 -3.19 2.07
C ALA A 69 -8.79 -1.82 2.50
N VAL A 70 -8.00 -1.15 1.64
CA VAL A 70 -7.44 0.18 1.89
C VAL A 70 -8.13 1.30 1.11
N TYR A 71 -9.25 1.05 0.43
CA TYR A 71 -9.87 2.03 -0.46
C TYR A 71 -10.59 3.15 0.32
N HIS A 72 -10.34 4.38 -0.10
CA HIS A 72 -11.05 5.57 0.34
C HIS A 72 -11.04 6.60 -0.80
N PRO A 73 -12.15 7.31 -1.06
CA PRO A 73 -12.24 8.29 -2.15
C PRO A 73 -11.21 9.42 -2.10
N ARG A 74 -10.75 9.78 -0.89
CA ARG A 74 -9.76 10.85 -0.70
C ARG A 74 -8.35 10.48 -1.19
N ASN A 75 -8.03 9.20 -1.17
CA ASN A 75 -6.69 8.69 -1.43
C ASN A 75 -6.44 8.50 -2.93
N ARG A 76 -5.16 8.33 -3.30
CA ARG A 76 -4.73 7.96 -4.65
C ARG A 76 -4.07 6.59 -4.62
N TYR A 77 -4.28 5.78 -5.64
CA TYR A 77 -3.76 4.42 -5.71
C TYR A 77 -3.05 4.17 -7.03
N LEU A 78 -1.85 3.63 -6.97
CA LEU A 78 -1.10 3.15 -8.11
C LEU A 78 -0.78 1.67 -7.92
N LEU A 79 -1.38 0.83 -8.76
CA LEU A 79 -1.22 -0.62 -8.71
C LEU A 79 -0.17 -1.06 -9.71
N HIS A 80 0.70 -1.98 -9.31
CA HIS A 80 1.79 -2.44 -10.15
C HIS A 80 1.97 -3.96 -10.04
N ILE A 81 1.97 -4.62 -11.20
CA ILE A 81 2.43 -6.00 -11.34
C ILE A 81 3.68 -5.95 -12.20
N GLY A 82 4.81 -6.36 -11.63
CA GLY A 82 6.12 -6.35 -12.30
C GLY A 82 6.18 -7.22 -13.56
N THR A 83 7.33 -7.24 -14.23
CA THR A 83 7.55 -8.01 -15.47
C THR A 83 7.30 -9.52 -15.35
N GLU A 84 7.26 -10.04 -14.12
CA GLU A 84 6.95 -11.41 -13.80
C GLU A 84 5.51 -11.77 -14.20
N GLY A 85 4.55 -10.85 -14.00
CA GLY A 85 3.17 -11.00 -14.45
C GLY A 85 3.02 -10.67 -15.94
N ASP A 86 2.08 -11.30 -16.62
CA ASP A 86 1.83 -11.07 -18.05
C ASP A 86 0.88 -9.89 -18.31
N GLY A 87 0.71 -9.55 -19.59
CA GLY A 87 -0.16 -8.45 -20.00
C GLY A 87 -1.64 -8.70 -19.71
N ASP A 88 -2.08 -9.97 -19.74
CA ASP A 88 -3.47 -10.35 -19.46
C ASP A 88 -3.80 -10.19 -17.97
N GLU A 89 -2.87 -10.54 -17.09
CA GLU A 89 -2.99 -10.34 -15.66
C GLU A 89 -3.16 -8.85 -15.31
N ARG A 90 -2.35 -7.98 -15.91
CA ARG A 90 -2.48 -6.52 -15.75
C ARG A 90 -3.80 -5.99 -16.29
N ARG A 91 -4.24 -6.47 -17.47
CA ARG A 91 -5.56 -6.12 -18.04
C ARG A 91 -6.69 -6.58 -17.13
N LYS A 92 -6.62 -7.81 -16.61
CA LYS A 92 -7.59 -8.37 -15.67
C LYS A 92 -7.69 -7.50 -14.42
N LEU A 93 -6.57 -7.11 -13.82
CA LEU A 93 -6.56 -6.18 -12.68
C LEU A 93 -7.25 -4.86 -13.02
N SER A 94 -6.94 -4.26 -14.18
CA SER A 94 -7.60 -3.03 -14.62
C SER A 94 -9.12 -3.17 -14.77
N VAL A 95 -9.60 -4.31 -15.32
CA VAL A 95 -11.03 -4.62 -15.44
C VAL A 95 -11.69 -4.77 -14.07
N MET A 96 -11.06 -5.50 -13.13
CA MET A 96 -11.58 -5.65 -11.77
C MET A 96 -11.70 -4.31 -11.06
N VAL A 97 -10.67 -3.45 -11.15
CA VAL A 97 -10.66 -2.10 -10.56
C VAL A 97 -11.81 -1.25 -11.11
N ARG A 98 -12.01 -1.23 -12.43
CA ARG A 98 -13.10 -0.48 -13.08
C ARG A 98 -14.49 -1.03 -12.79
N SER A 99 -14.60 -2.28 -12.33
CA SER A 99 -15.89 -2.87 -11.96
C SER A 99 -16.48 -2.26 -10.68
N VAL A 100 -15.64 -1.65 -9.83
CA VAL A 100 -16.05 -1.07 -8.55
C VAL A 100 -16.68 0.31 -8.77
N PRO A 101 -17.96 0.54 -8.39
CA PRO A 101 -18.66 1.79 -8.67
C PRO A 101 -17.97 3.03 -8.09
N ALA A 102 -17.51 2.96 -6.83
CA ALA A 102 -16.81 4.07 -6.18
C ALA A 102 -15.50 4.42 -6.92
N VAL A 103 -14.68 3.41 -7.24
CA VAL A 103 -13.42 3.62 -7.97
C VAL A 103 -13.66 4.30 -9.32
N ARG A 104 -14.70 3.85 -10.05
CA ARG A 104 -15.06 4.45 -11.34
C ARG A 104 -15.51 5.91 -11.19
N ALA A 105 -16.28 6.20 -10.14
CA ALA A 105 -16.81 7.53 -9.91
C ALA A 105 -15.75 8.55 -9.47
N PHE A 106 -14.80 8.12 -8.63
CA PHE A 106 -13.74 8.99 -8.11
C PHE A 106 -12.48 9.02 -8.96
N GLY A 107 -12.27 8.04 -9.87
CA GLY A 107 -11.16 8.04 -10.82
C GLY A 107 -9.78 8.08 -10.14
N ASN A 108 -9.67 7.51 -8.94
CA ASN A 108 -8.52 7.66 -8.05
C ASN A 108 -7.60 6.42 -7.99
N VAL A 109 -7.78 5.46 -8.90
CA VAL A 109 -6.98 4.23 -8.98
C VAL A 109 -6.45 4.02 -10.39
N ASP A 110 -5.12 3.91 -10.52
CA ASP A 110 -4.43 3.60 -11.78
C ASP A 110 -3.70 2.26 -11.69
N VAL A 111 -3.57 1.58 -12.84
CA VAL A 111 -2.74 0.39 -13.00
C VAL A 111 -1.59 0.71 -13.95
N ILE A 112 -0.35 0.44 -13.51
CA ILE A 112 0.83 0.64 -14.36
C ILE A 112 0.76 -0.28 -15.57
N GLY A 113 0.64 0.32 -16.76
CA GLY A 113 0.58 -0.43 -18.02
C GLY A 113 1.93 -0.99 -18.47
N LYS A 114 2.99 -0.17 -18.40
CA LYS A 114 4.38 -0.59 -18.69
C LYS A 114 5.05 -1.02 -17.39
N PRO A 115 5.20 -2.32 -17.10
CA PRO A 115 5.74 -2.80 -15.83
C PRO A 115 7.24 -2.50 -15.71
N ASP A 116 7.70 -2.40 -14.47
CA ASP A 116 9.13 -2.38 -14.15
C ASP A 116 9.62 -3.82 -13.91
N ALA A 117 10.88 -4.09 -14.28
CA ALA A 117 11.57 -5.29 -13.85
C ALA A 117 12.07 -5.06 -12.42
N THR A 118 11.77 -5.97 -11.51
CA THR A 118 12.07 -5.84 -10.09
C THR A 118 12.88 -7.04 -9.61
N THR A 119 14.07 -6.78 -9.07
CA THR A 119 14.88 -7.79 -8.41
C THR A 119 14.80 -7.60 -6.91
N PHE A 120 14.34 -8.62 -6.17
CA PHE A 120 14.16 -8.57 -4.72
C PHE A 120 15.38 -7.97 -3.96
N MET A 121 16.58 -8.43 -4.30
CA MET A 121 17.83 -7.97 -3.67
C MET A 121 18.51 -6.78 -4.39
N GLY A 122 17.94 -6.27 -5.47
CA GLY A 122 18.57 -5.31 -6.38
C GLY A 122 18.01 -3.89 -6.26
N ALA A 123 18.68 -2.95 -6.92
CA ALA A 123 18.30 -1.53 -6.92
C ALA A 123 17.14 -1.18 -7.86
N SER A 124 16.78 -2.09 -8.77
CA SER A 124 15.59 -1.97 -9.62
C SER A 124 14.29 -1.78 -8.81
N ASN A 125 14.21 -2.36 -7.60
CA ASN A 125 13.11 -2.09 -6.67
C ASN A 125 13.03 -0.61 -6.26
N VAL A 126 14.17 0.03 -5.99
CA VAL A 126 14.23 1.46 -5.66
C VAL A 126 13.77 2.30 -6.84
N ALA A 127 14.20 1.95 -8.05
CA ALA A 127 13.76 2.62 -9.28
C ALA A 127 12.24 2.51 -9.48
N ALA A 128 11.65 1.33 -9.25
CA ALA A 128 10.20 1.12 -9.34
C ALA A 128 9.42 1.96 -8.31
N VAL A 129 9.89 2.02 -7.06
CA VAL A 129 9.26 2.84 -6.01
C VAL A 129 9.38 4.33 -6.33
N LEU A 130 10.53 4.81 -6.79
CA LEU A 130 10.71 6.21 -7.20
C LEU A 130 9.87 6.58 -8.42
N ARG A 131 9.74 5.67 -9.40
CA ARG A 131 8.83 5.85 -10.53
C ARG A 131 7.39 5.96 -10.05
N ALA A 132 6.96 5.11 -9.11
CA ALA A 132 5.62 5.18 -8.54
C ALA A 132 5.37 6.53 -7.84
N ALA A 133 6.32 6.98 -7.01
CA ALA A 133 6.27 8.30 -6.38
C ALA A 133 6.18 9.43 -7.43
N ALA A 134 7.02 9.40 -8.46
CA ALA A 134 7.01 10.41 -9.53
C ALA A 134 5.68 10.44 -10.31
N VAL A 135 5.09 9.27 -10.59
CA VAL A 135 3.76 9.19 -11.21
C VAL A 135 2.71 9.81 -10.29
N LEU A 136 2.70 9.44 -9.00
CA LEU A 136 1.72 9.95 -8.04
C LEU A 136 1.85 11.45 -7.79
N LEU A 137 3.07 12.00 -7.77
CA LEU A 137 3.32 13.44 -7.72
C LEU A 137 2.77 14.16 -8.96
N LYS A 138 2.88 13.53 -10.14
CA LYS A 138 2.43 14.09 -11.42
C LYS A 138 0.92 14.05 -11.60
N VAL A 139 0.26 12.96 -11.19
CA VAL A 139 -1.18 12.77 -11.45
C VAL A 139 -2.08 13.33 -10.34
N ASP A 140 -1.53 13.59 -9.15
CA ASP A 140 -2.29 14.16 -8.02
C ASP A 140 -1.41 15.07 -7.15
N GLY A 141 -1.83 16.32 -7.03
CA GLY A 141 -1.07 17.39 -6.37
C GLY A 141 -1.24 17.47 -4.85
N GLU A 142 -2.19 16.73 -4.25
CA GLU A 142 -2.70 17.10 -2.92
C GLU A 142 -2.75 15.97 -1.89
N TRP A 143 -2.07 14.84 -2.12
CA TRP A 143 -1.87 13.81 -1.10
C TRP A 143 -0.70 14.16 -0.17
N ASP A 144 -0.72 13.64 1.05
CA ASP A 144 0.19 14.02 2.13
C ASP A 144 1.28 12.98 2.39
N TRP A 145 0.91 11.70 2.35
CA TRP A 145 1.82 10.59 2.61
C TRP A 145 1.78 9.55 1.51
N PHE A 146 2.94 9.04 1.16
CA PHE A 146 3.12 7.90 0.28
C PHE A 146 3.33 6.62 1.09
N VAL A 147 2.55 5.59 0.80
CA VAL A 147 2.58 4.31 1.51
C VAL A 147 2.92 3.19 0.52
N THR A 148 3.97 2.43 0.81
CA THR A 148 4.34 1.24 0.02
C THR A 148 3.66 -0.01 0.57
N LEU A 149 2.97 -0.77 -0.27
CA LEU A 149 2.40 -2.07 0.11
C LEU A 149 2.72 -3.11 -0.96
N SER A 150 2.90 -4.36 -0.54
CA SER A 150 2.93 -5.51 -1.42
C SER A 150 1.63 -6.31 -1.33
N ALA A 151 1.42 -7.23 -2.28
CA ALA A 151 0.34 -8.22 -2.22
C ALA A 151 0.37 -9.10 -0.95
N GLY A 152 1.47 -9.09 -0.20
CA GLY A 152 1.63 -9.77 1.08
C GLY A 152 1.24 -8.96 2.32
N ASP A 153 0.94 -7.67 2.17
CA ASP A 153 0.51 -6.79 3.27
C ASP A 153 -1.01 -6.76 3.43
N TYR A 154 -1.49 -6.44 4.62
CA TYR A 154 -2.92 -6.19 4.88
C TYR A 154 -3.13 -5.16 6.00
N PRO A 155 -4.15 -4.28 5.92
CA PRO A 155 -4.39 -3.26 6.94
C PRO A 155 -5.01 -3.86 8.21
N LEU A 156 -4.65 -3.27 9.36
CA LEU A 156 -5.24 -3.56 10.68
C LEU A 156 -6.15 -2.45 11.19
N LEU A 157 -6.40 -1.45 10.35
CA LEU A 157 -7.24 -0.29 10.61
C LEU A 157 -8.11 0.02 9.40
N THR A 158 -9.26 0.64 9.64
CA THR A 158 -10.04 1.28 8.56
C THR A 158 -9.33 2.54 8.08
N GLN A 159 -9.62 2.97 6.85
CA GLN A 159 -9.05 4.20 6.30
C GLN A 159 -9.46 5.44 7.10
N ASP A 160 -10.70 5.51 7.57
CA ASP A 160 -11.14 6.55 8.50
C ASP A 160 -10.31 6.57 9.78
N GLY A 161 -9.99 5.40 10.35
CA GLY A 161 -9.17 5.27 11.55
C GLY A 161 -7.74 5.73 11.32
N LEU A 162 -7.14 5.35 10.19
CA LEU A 162 -5.81 5.78 9.80
C LEU A 162 -5.76 7.29 9.56
N SER A 163 -6.69 7.83 8.76
CA SER A 163 -6.76 9.25 8.43
C SER A 163 -7.04 10.11 9.66
N HIS A 164 -7.85 9.62 10.60
CA HIS A 164 -8.09 10.29 11.88
C HIS A 164 -6.80 10.38 12.69
N ALA A 165 -6.10 9.27 12.91
CA ALA A 165 -4.86 9.28 13.69
C ALA A 165 -3.78 10.18 13.06
N PHE A 166 -3.63 10.10 11.73
CA PHE A 166 -2.66 10.94 11.00
C PHE A 166 -3.03 12.43 10.99
N SER A 167 -4.25 12.82 11.37
CA SER A 167 -4.63 14.23 11.49
C SER A 167 -3.97 14.93 12.68
N PHE A 168 -3.45 14.15 13.65
CA PHE A 168 -2.79 14.64 14.86
C PHE A 168 -1.27 14.73 14.77
N ILE A 169 -0.68 14.39 13.62
CA ILE A 169 0.77 14.44 13.40
C ILE A 169 1.12 15.43 12.30
N SER A 170 2.38 15.86 12.26
CA SER A 170 2.87 16.71 11.18
C SER A 170 2.85 15.98 9.84
N ARG A 171 2.34 16.64 8.80
CA ARG A 171 2.35 16.12 7.41
C ARG A 171 3.75 15.96 6.83
N ASP A 172 4.74 16.58 7.46
CA ASP A 172 6.15 16.44 7.09
C ASP A 172 6.82 15.24 7.76
N SER A 173 6.16 14.55 8.69
CA SER A 173 6.70 13.38 9.37
C SER A 173 6.84 12.17 8.44
N ASN A 174 7.94 11.43 8.61
CA ASN A 174 8.31 10.25 7.84
C ASN A 174 8.45 9.04 8.76
N PHE A 175 7.63 8.00 8.55
CA PHE A 175 7.71 6.74 9.28
C PHE A 175 8.66 5.80 8.55
N ILE A 176 9.87 5.72 9.09
CA ILE A 176 10.99 4.96 8.52
C ILE A 176 11.80 4.37 9.67
N ASP A 177 11.66 3.06 9.86
CA ASP A 177 12.52 2.29 10.75
C ASP A 177 13.96 2.37 10.22
N HIS A 178 14.91 2.88 11.01
CA HIS A 178 16.26 3.13 10.58
C HIS A 178 17.28 2.95 11.72
N THR A 179 18.48 2.51 11.35
CA THR A 179 19.66 2.47 12.21
C THR A 179 20.93 2.70 11.40
N SER A 180 21.92 3.32 12.03
CA SER A 180 23.28 3.41 11.51
C SER A 180 24.24 2.36 12.11
N ASP A 181 23.78 1.59 13.11
CA ASP A 181 24.48 0.40 13.59
C ASP A 181 24.23 -0.76 12.64
N LEU A 182 25.16 -0.94 11.70
CA LEU A 182 25.03 -1.91 10.63
C LEU A 182 25.26 -3.36 11.10
N GLY A 183 26.05 -3.56 12.16
CA GLY A 183 26.47 -4.89 12.63
C GLY A 183 26.88 -5.83 11.49
N TRP A 184 26.30 -7.03 11.45
CA TRP A 184 26.57 -8.03 10.41
C TRP A 184 26.15 -7.58 8.99
N LYS A 185 25.22 -6.61 8.86
CA LYS A 185 24.74 -6.13 7.56
C LYS A 185 25.84 -5.40 6.81
N GLU A 186 26.80 -4.78 7.48
CA GLU A 186 27.94 -4.12 6.85
C GLU A 186 28.68 -5.07 5.91
N GLY A 187 29.19 -6.18 6.46
CA GLY A 187 29.98 -7.16 5.70
C GLY A 187 29.19 -7.99 4.69
N GLN A 188 27.88 -8.13 4.88
CA GLN A 188 27.01 -8.97 4.02
C GLN A 188 26.24 -8.19 2.95
N ARG A 189 25.96 -6.91 3.18
CA ARG A 189 25.06 -6.11 2.33
C ARG A 189 25.68 -4.83 1.78
N ILE A 190 26.52 -4.13 2.56
CA ILE A 190 27.04 -2.80 2.19
C ILE A 190 28.41 -2.87 1.51
N LEU A 191 29.36 -3.60 2.10
CA LEU A 191 30.71 -3.79 1.54
C LEU A 191 30.74 -4.64 0.26
N PRO A 192 29.91 -5.70 0.12
CA PRO A 192 29.86 -6.46 -1.13
C PRO A 192 29.32 -5.61 -2.29
N ILE A 193 29.95 -5.74 -3.45
CA ILE A 193 29.48 -5.11 -4.69
C ILE A 193 28.57 -6.10 -5.43
N VAL A 194 27.36 -5.65 -5.77
CA VAL A 194 26.42 -6.44 -6.58
C VAL A 194 26.04 -5.75 -7.87
N VAL A 195 25.68 -6.54 -8.88
CA VAL A 195 25.09 -6.04 -10.12
C VAL A 195 23.67 -6.56 -10.19
N ASP A 196 22.72 -5.63 -10.23
CA ASP A 196 21.32 -5.97 -10.42
C ASP A 196 21.03 -6.23 -11.91
N PRO A 197 20.71 -7.46 -12.34
CA PRO A 197 20.31 -7.70 -13.71
C PRO A 197 19.01 -6.99 -14.11
N GLY A 198 18.12 -6.66 -13.17
CA GLY A 198 16.82 -6.05 -13.44
C GLY A 198 16.92 -4.71 -14.17
N ILE A 199 18.09 -4.04 -14.14
CA ILE A 199 18.32 -2.77 -14.83
C ILE A 199 18.69 -2.96 -16.33
N TYR A 200 19.08 -4.16 -16.78
CA TYR A 200 19.49 -4.41 -18.18
C TYR A 200 19.03 -5.75 -18.79
N LEU A 201 18.51 -6.68 -17.99
CA LEU A 201 18.00 -8.00 -18.40
C LEU A 201 16.57 -8.19 -17.93
N ALA A 202 15.62 -8.14 -18.87
CA ALA A 202 14.18 -8.14 -18.59
C ALA A 202 13.62 -9.40 -17.88
N ARG A 203 14.40 -10.48 -17.72
CA ARG A 203 13.91 -11.79 -17.20
C ARG A 203 14.80 -12.43 -16.15
N ARG A 204 15.81 -11.73 -15.62
CA ARG A 204 16.71 -12.28 -14.60
C ARG A 204 16.50 -11.52 -13.29
N ALA A 205 16.10 -12.24 -12.24
CA ALA A 205 15.76 -11.68 -10.95
C ALA A 205 16.82 -11.95 -9.86
N GLN A 206 17.95 -12.57 -10.20
CA GLN A 206 19.02 -12.87 -9.24
C GLN A 206 20.22 -11.96 -9.46
N ILE A 207 20.60 -11.20 -8.44
CA ILE A 207 21.78 -10.33 -8.44
C ILE A 207 23.07 -11.13 -8.69
N PHE A 208 24.03 -10.50 -9.35
CA PHE A 208 25.41 -10.99 -9.41
C PHE A 208 26.22 -10.37 -8.28
N ARG A 209 27.15 -11.14 -7.73
CA ARG A 209 28.09 -10.65 -6.72
C ARG A 209 29.48 -10.56 -7.33
N ALA A 210 30.15 -9.43 -7.13
CA ALA A 210 31.56 -9.30 -7.46
C ALA A 210 32.43 -10.06 -6.44
N THR A 211 33.64 -10.42 -6.84
CA THR A 211 34.64 -11.02 -5.95
C THR A 211 35.18 -9.99 -4.96
N GLU A 212 35.50 -8.80 -5.46
CA GLU A 212 36.04 -7.70 -4.65
C GLU A 212 34.94 -6.96 -3.88
N LYS A 213 35.33 -6.40 -2.74
CA LYS A 213 34.49 -5.54 -1.89
C LYS A 213 34.94 -4.09 -1.98
N ARG A 214 34.09 -3.17 -1.53
CA ARG A 214 34.43 -1.75 -1.34
C ARG A 214 34.42 -1.36 0.14
N PRO A 215 35.16 -0.31 0.54
CA PRO A 215 35.01 0.26 1.87
C PRO A 215 33.67 0.98 2.03
N LEU A 216 33.32 1.32 3.27
CA LEU A 216 32.22 2.26 3.55
C LEU A 216 32.53 3.64 2.92
N PRO A 217 31.50 4.36 2.44
CA PRO A 217 31.65 5.71 1.96
C PRO A 217 32.02 6.64 3.13
N ASN A 218 32.91 7.60 2.88
CA ASN A 218 33.27 8.66 3.82
C ASN A 218 32.51 9.97 3.58
N ALA A 219 31.77 10.07 2.46
CA ALA A 219 31.02 11.27 2.07
C ALA A 219 29.64 11.37 2.76
N PHE A 220 29.10 10.27 3.28
CA PHE A 220 27.82 10.21 3.98
C PHE A 220 27.79 8.99 4.90
N LYS A 221 26.96 9.03 5.93
CA LYS A 221 26.76 7.89 6.85
C LYS A 221 25.71 6.94 6.27
N VAL A 222 26.00 5.65 6.17
CA VAL A 222 25.03 4.66 5.70
C VAL A 222 24.01 4.35 6.79
N PHE A 223 22.74 4.38 6.42
CA PHE A 223 21.64 3.92 7.28
C PHE A 223 20.90 2.76 6.60
N THR A 224 20.36 1.86 7.42
CA THR A 224 19.53 0.73 6.96
C THR A 224 18.32 0.52 7.86
N GLY A 225 17.29 -0.17 7.37
CA GLY A 225 16.11 -0.48 8.15
C GLY A 225 15.05 -1.25 7.36
N SER A 226 13.80 -1.15 7.77
CA SER A 226 12.68 -1.80 7.08
C SER A 226 12.52 -1.28 5.64
N PRO A 227 12.35 -2.14 4.62
CA PRO A 227 12.09 -1.67 3.26
C PRO A 227 10.70 -1.04 3.09
N TRP A 228 9.87 -1.11 4.15
CA TRP A 228 8.52 -0.62 4.18
C TRP A 228 8.44 0.72 4.89
N VAL A 229 7.90 1.72 4.20
CA VAL A 229 7.97 3.11 4.64
C VAL A 229 6.63 3.82 4.45
N ILE A 230 6.41 4.87 5.24
CA ILE A 230 5.39 5.89 4.98
C ILE A 230 6.10 7.23 4.93
N LEU A 231 6.22 7.79 3.74
CA LEU A 231 7.04 8.98 3.48
C LEU A 231 6.16 10.19 3.22
N SER A 232 6.55 11.34 3.74
CA SER A 232 5.88 12.61 3.44
C SER A 232 6.05 12.97 1.97
N ARG A 233 5.07 13.70 1.44
CA ARG A 233 5.15 14.24 0.09
C ARG A 233 6.40 15.10 -0.10
N SER A 234 6.71 15.98 0.85
CA SER A 234 7.85 16.90 0.79
C SER A 234 9.19 16.16 0.67
N PHE A 235 9.36 15.06 1.41
CA PHE A 235 10.56 14.23 1.28
C PHE A 235 10.64 13.49 -0.06
N LEU A 236 9.51 13.03 -0.60
CA LEU A 236 9.50 12.40 -1.93
C LEU A 236 9.72 13.39 -3.08
N GLU A 237 9.22 14.61 -2.97
CA GLU A 237 9.55 15.68 -3.91
C GLU A 237 11.06 15.92 -3.93
N TYR A 238 11.71 15.91 -2.76
CA TYR A 238 13.17 15.98 -2.68
C TYR A 238 13.84 14.78 -3.35
N CYS A 239 13.38 13.55 -3.11
CA CYS A 239 13.96 12.36 -3.72
C CYS A 239 13.79 12.31 -5.25
N VAL A 240 12.66 12.81 -5.77
CA VAL A 240 12.32 12.75 -7.20
C VAL A 240 12.91 13.92 -7.97
N PHE A 241 12.75 15.14 -7.47
CA PHE A 241 13.29 16.34 -8.14
C PHE A 241 14.75 16.57 -7.84
N ALA A 242 15.23 16.12 -6.67
CA ALA A 242 16.62 16.19 -6.22
C ALA A 242 17.22 17.57 -6.50
N TRP A 243 16.72 18.59 -5.79
CA TRP A 243 17.30 19.94 -5.88
C TRP A 243 18.70 20.03 -5.24
N ASP A 244 19.06 19.05 -4.40
CA ASP A 244 20.45 18.71 -4.07
C ASP A 244 20.84 17.37 -4.76
N ASN A 245 22.15 17.12 -4.91
CA ASN A 245 22.67 15.94 -5.58
C ASN A 245 22.68 14.67 -4.71
N LEU A 246 22.51 14.76 -3.39
CA LEU A 246 22.57 13.60 -2.50
C LEU A 246 21.65 12.43 -2.94
N PRO A 247 20.36 12.62 -3.29
CA PRO A 247 19.52 11.52 -3.79
C PRO A 247 20.07 10.85 -5.05
N ARG A 248 20.61 11.63 -6.00
CA ARG A 248 21.20 11.09 -7.24
C ARG A 248 22.50 10.33 -6.98
N THR A 249 23.38 10.89 -6.15
CA THR A 249 24.63 10.24 -5.73
C THR A 249 24.34 8.93 -5.00
N LEU A 250 23.34 8.92 -4.12
CA LEU A 250 22.93 7.71 -3.41
C LEU A 250 22.33 6.67 -4.36
N LEU A 251 21.57 7.05 -5.38
CA LEU A 251 21.11 6.09 -6.40
C LEU A 251 22.28 5.40 -7.10
N MET A 252 23.32 6.14 -7.48
CA MET A 252 24.53 5.56 -8.06
C MET A 252 25.21 4.60 -7.08
N TYR A 253 25.28 4.97 -5.81
CA TYR A 253 25.91 4.14 -4.77
C TYR A 253 25.13 2.86 -4.46
N VAL A 254 23.79 2.96 -4.29
CA VAL A 254 22.94 1.82 -3.92
C VAL A 254 22.67 0.87 -5.07
N ASN A 255 22.96 1.28 -6.32
CA ASN A 255 22.93 0.38 -7.47
C ASN A 255 23.80 -0.88 -7.29
N ASN A 256 24.83 -0.80 -6.44
CA ASN A 256 25.71 -1.92 -6.10
C ASN A 256 25.58 -2.43 -4.67
N VAL A 257 24.44 -2.19 -4.00
CA VAL A 257 24.15 -2.64 -2.63
C VAL A 257 23.13 -3.77 -2.63
N VAL A 258 23.33 -4.78 -1.80
CA VAL A 258 22.32 -5.83 -1.57
C VAL A 258 21.15 -5.25 -0.79
N LEU A 259 19.91 -5.50 -1.25
CA LEU A 259 18.69 -4.96 -0.64
C LEU A 259 18.71 -3.42 -0.59
N ALA A 260 19.03 -2.79 -1.72
CA ALA A 260 19.13 -1.34 -1.86
C ALA A 260 17.92 -0.56 -1.31
N GLN A 261 16.71 -1.15 -1.33
CA GLN A 261 15.49 -0.54 -0.77
C GLN A 261 15.56 -0.36 0.75
N GLU A 262 16.27 -1.23 1.47
CA GLU A 262 16.54 -1.10 2.90
C GLU A 262 17.62 -0.06 3.21
N VAL A 263 18.16 0.64 2.21
CA VAL A 263 19.29 1.58 2.38
C VAL A 263 18.99 2.96 1.83
N TYR A 264 18.40 3.05 0.64
CA TYR A 264 18.25 4.31 -0.10
C TYR A 264 17.54 5.41 0.70
N PHE A 265 16.25 5.22 1.03
CA PHE A 265 15.47 6.26 1.71
C PHE A 265 16.02 6.60 3.09
N HIS A 266 16.47 5.59 3.84
CA HIS A 266 17.10 5.71 5.15
C HIS A 266 18.34 6.61 5.09
N THR A 267 19.21 6.35 4.12
CA THR A 267 20.46 7.10 3.96
C THR A 267 20.19 8.50 3.44
N VAL A 268 19.26 8.68 2.50
CA VAL A 268 18.90 10.02 1.99
C VAL A 268 18.34 10.88 3.12
N ILE A 269 17.33 10.38 3.85
CA ILE A 269 16.63 11.18 4.86
C ILE A 269 17.55 11.59 6.01
N CYS A 270 18.40 10.67 6.47
CA CYS A 270 19.27 10.91 7.61
C CYS A 270 20.51 11.75 7.30
N ASN A 271 20.92 11.84 6.04
CA ASN A 271 22.02 12.73 5.63
C ASN A 271 21.53 14.08 5.08
N THR A 272 20.22 14.36 5.11
CA THR A 272 19.66 15.63 4.64
C THR A 272 19.22 16.50 5.82
N PRO A 273 19.86 17.67 6.07
CA PRO A 273 19.56 18.52 7.22
C PRO A 273 18.08 18.91 7.37
N GLU A 274 17.38 19.12 6.26
CA GLU A 274 15.97 19.50 6.20
C GLU A 274 15.02 18.39 6.67
N PHE A 275 15.41 17.12 6.50
CA PHE A 275 14.51 15.98 6.75
C PHE A 275 14.93 15.09 7.92
N LYS A 276 16.20 15.12 8.35
CA LYS A 276 16.71 14.23 9.41
C LYS A 276 15.96 14.30 10.75
N ASN A 277 15.30 15.42 11.03
CA ASN A 277 14.50 15.64 12.24
C ASN A 277 13.00 15.37 12.05
N THR A 278 12.60 14.93 10.85
CA THR A 278 11.20 14.58 10.53
C THR A 278 10.94 13.08 10.62
N THR A 279 11.96 12.28 10.96
CA THR A 279 11.88 10.83 11.04
C THR A 279 11.22 10.38 12.32
N ILE A 280 10.30 9.43 12.21
CA ILE A 280 9.77 8.61 13.30
C ILE A 280 10.28 7.20 13.04
N ASN A 281 11.03 6.65 14.00
CA ASN A 281 11.72 5.36 13.86
C ASN A 281 10.76 4.18 14.03
N ALA A 282 9.83 4.02 13.09
CA ALA A 282 8.85 2.95 13.04
C ALA A 282 8.36 2.75 11.60
N ASP A 283 8.04 1.51 11.22
CA ASP A 283 7.43 1.19 9.92
C ASP A 283 5.91 0.94 9.98
N LEU A 284 5.35 1.00 11.19
CA LEU A 284 3.92 0.77 11.50
C LEU A 284 3.39 -0.61 11.04
N ARG A 285 4.27 -1.62 10.90
CA ARG A 285 3.92 -2.98 10.48
C ARG A 285 4.14 -4.00 11.58
N TYR A 286 3.14 -4.86 11.77
CA TYR A 286 3.29 -6.08 12.54
C TYR A 286 3.92 -7.18 11.68
N MET A 287 5.04 -7.73 12.15
CA MET A 287 5.77 -8.82 11.53
C MET A 287 6.21 -9.82 12.58
N VAL A 288 6.23 -11.10 12.22
CA VAL A 288 6.81 -12.17 13.05
C VAL A 288 8.01 -12.74 12.30
N TRP A 289 9.16 -12.77 12.97
CA TRP A 289 10.42 -13.25 12.40
C TRP A 289 10.85 -14.58 13.02
N ASP A 290 11.56 -15.39 12.24
CA ASP A 290 12.39 -16.48 12.76
C ASP A 290 13.46 -15.93 13.73
N ASN A 291 14.02 -16.78 14.59
CA ASN A 291 15.20 -16.47 15.38
C ASN A 291 16.34 -17.45 15.05
N PRO A 292 17.42 -17.03 14.38
CA PRO A 292 17.67 -15.67 13.87
C PRO A 292 16.77 -15.29 12.67
N PRO A 293 16.54 -13.99 12.40
CA PRO A 293 15.72 -13.53 11.29
C PRO A 293 16.25 -14.02 9.93
N LYS A 294 15.36 -14.53 9.09
CA LYS A 294 15.63 -14.85 7.68
C LYS A 294 15.38 -13.62 6.79
N MET A 295 15.45 -13.81 5.47
CA MET A 295 15.26 -12.72 4.48
C MET A 295 13.84 -12.14 4.49
N GLU A 296 12.83 -12.93 4.82
CA GLU A 296 11.45 -12.50 4.88
C GLU A 296 10.79 -12.98 6.19
N PRO A 297 9.80 -12.24 6.71
CA PRO A 297 9.07 -12.64 7.90
C PRO A 297 8.20 -13.88 7.62
N LEU A 298 7.79 -14.55 8.69
CA LEU A 298 6.90 -15.70 8.64
C LEU A 298 5.52 -15.33 8.07
N PHE A 299 4.86 -16.31 7.46
CA PHE A 299 3.48 -16.16 7.05
C PHE A 299 2.55 -16.16 8.26
N LEU A 300 1.85 -15.04 8.43
CA LEU A 300 0.83 -14.86 9.45
C LEU A 300 -0.41 -15.68 9.12
N ASN A 301 -0.96 -16.32 10.15
CA ASN A 301 -2.18 -17.14 10.05
C ASN A 301 -3.10 -16.86 11.26
N LYS A 302 -4.16 -17.65 11.41
CA LYS A 302 -5.15 -17.49 12.49
C LYS A 302 -4.54 -17.45 13.90
N SER A 303 -3.47 -18.20 14.15
CA SER A 303 -2.81 -18.24 15.47
C SER A 303 -2.23 -16.89 15.87
N ASN A 304 -1.79 -16.08 14.90
CA ASN A 304 -1.21 -14.76 15.13
C ASN A 304 -2.26 -13.66 15.29
N TYR A 305 -3.54 -13.94 15.02
CA TYR A 305 -4.58 -12.92 14.89
C TYR A 305 -4.69 -12.00 16.11
N ASN A 306 -4.68 -12.58 17.33
CA ASN A 306 -4.84 -11.79 18.56
C ASN A 306 -3.64 -10.85 18.81
N GLN A 307 -2.42 -11.36 18.63
CA GLN A 307 -1.19 -10.57 18.78
C GLN A 307 -1.14 -9.44 17.74
N MET A 308 -1.44 -9.78 16.49
CA MET A 308 -1.54 -8.81 15.40
C MET A 308 -2.54 -7.69 15.72
N VAL A 309 -3.73 -8.04 16.21
CA VAL A 309 -4.78 -7.10 16.63
C VAL A 309 -4.37 -6.19 17.79
N GLN A 310 -3.53 -6.68 18.70
CA GLN A 310 -3.08 -5.97 19.90
C GLN A 310 -1.79 -5.17 19.69
N SER A 311 -1.09 -5.38 18.56
CA SER A 311 0.22 -4.80 18.28
C SER A 311 0.25 -3.27 18.20
N GLY A 312 -0.89 -2.62 17.98
CA GLY A 312 -0.94 -1.18 17.69
C GLY A 312 -0.41 -0.80 16.30
N ALA A 313 -0.10 -1.77 15.43
CA ALA A 313 0.35 -1.50 14.07
C ALA A 313 -0.80 -1.09 13.14
N ALA A 314 -0.48 -0.32 12.09
CA ALA A 314 -1.44 0.05 11.04
C ALA A 314 -1.62 -1.05 10.00
N PHE A 315 -0.57 -1.83 9.75
CA PHE A 315 -0.53 -2.90 8.76
C PHE A 315 0.12 -4.16 9.34
N ALA A 316 -0.01 -5.29 8.66
CA ALA A 316 0.68 -6.53 9.00
C ALA A 316 1.21 -7.23 7.74
N ARG A 317 2.28 -8.02 7.92
CA ARG A 317 2.83 -8.88 6.86
C ARG A 317 3.63 -10.08 7.43
N GLN A 318 3.81 -11.16 6.67
CA GLN A 318 3.23 -11.40 5.34
C GLN A 318 2.10 -12.42 5.39
N PHE A 319 1.14 -12.32 4.47
CA PHE A 319 0.02 -13.25 4.38
C PHE A 319 0.12 -14.15 3.16
N ALA A 320 -0.20 -15.44 3.34
CA ALA A 320 -0.34 -16.36 2.23
C ALA A 320 -1.59 -16.02 1.42
N LYS A 321 -1.59 -16.40 0.14
CA LYS A 321 -2.75 -16.20 -0.75
C LYS A 321 -3.97 -16.92 -0.16
N ASN A 322 -5.07 -16.18 0.02
CA ASN A 322 -6.33 -16.68 0.55
C ASN A 322 -6.22 -17.31 1.96
N ASP A 323 -5.24 -16.89 2.77
CA ASP A 323 -5.21 -17.33 4.17
C ASP A 323 -6.49 -16.87 4.88
N PRO A 324 -7.19 -17.73 5.63
CA PRO A 324 -8.47 -17.35 6.23
C PRO A 324 -8.34 -16.30 7.34
N VAL A 325 -7.13 -15.98 7.82
CA VAL A 325 -6.91 -14.83 8.72
C VAL A 325 -7.29 -13.51 8.03
N LEU A 326 -7.16 -13.42 6.70
CA LEU A 326 -7.56 -12.24 5.93
C LEU A 326 -9.07 -12.02 6.02
N ASP A 327 -9.86 -13.09 6.02
CA ASP A 327 -11.33 -13.02 6.19
C ASP A 327 -11.70 -12.60 7.63
N MET A 328 -10.88 -12.99 8.62
CA MET A 328 -11.04 -12.52 9.99
C MET A 328 -10.77 -11.02 10.09
N VAL A 329 -9.74 -10.51 9.43
CA VAL A 329 -9.46 -9.06 9.38
C VAL A 329 -10.59 -8.32 8.66
N ASP A 330 -11.03 -8.79 7.49
CA ASP A 330 -12.12 -8.17 6.74
C ASP A 330 -13.41 -8.06 7.56
N SER A 331 -13.81 -9.14 8.23
CA SER A 331 -15.07 -9.19 8.98
C SER A 331 -14.98 -8.46 10.33
N LYS A 332 -13.91 -8.67 11.11
CA LYS A 332 -13.81 -8.20 12.50
C LYS A 332 -13.16 -6.83 12.65
N ILE A 333 -12.36 -6.39 11.68
CA ILE A 333 -11.65 -5.11 11.72
C ILE A 333 -12.24 -4.14 10.70
N LEU A 334 -12.27 -4.53 9.42
CA LEU A 334 -12.64 -3.63 8.32
C LEU A 334 -14.16 -3.59 8.04
N LYS A 335 -14.91 -4.49 8.69
CA LYS A 335 -16.37 -4.65 8.57
C LYS A 335 -16.84 -4.80 7.12
N ARG A 336 -16.05 -5.46 6.28
CA ARG A 336 -16.32 -5.61 4.84
C ARG A 336 -16.48 -7.08 4.45
N SER A 337 -17.04 -7.30 3.26
CA SER A 337 -16.93 -8.57 2.55
C SER A 337 -15.81 -8.50 1.50
N GLY A 338 -15.20 -9.64 1.15
CA GLY A 338 -13.93 -9.69 0.40
C GLY A 338 -13.88 -8.89 -0.90
N ASN A 339 -15.02 -8.69 -1.57
CA ASN A 339 -15.11 -8.01 -2.87
C ASN A 339 -15.73 -6.60 -2.80
N ARG A 340 -15.79 -5.97 -1.62
CA ARG A 340 -16.34 -4.61 -1.45
C ARG A 340 -15.37 -3.70 -0.71
N PRO A 341 -15.31 -2.39 -0.99
CA PRO A 341 -14.49 -1.47 -0.22
C PRO A 341 -14.70 -1.60 1.30
N ALA A 342 -13.65 -1.33 2.09
CA ALA A 342 -13.78 -1.21 3.54
C ALA A 342 -14.80 -0.11 3.89
N LEU A 343 -15.58 -0.34 4.95
CA LEU A 343 -16.61 0.62 5.36
C LEU A 343 -15.94 1.86 5.96
N GLY A 344 -16.27 3.03 5.40
CA GLY A 344 -15.99 4.35 5.97
C GLY A 344 -17.28 5.16 6.13
N ALA A 345 -17.20 6.29 6.84
CA ALA A 345 -18.34 7.19 7.06
C ALA A 345 -18.93 7.73 5.76
N TRP A 346 -18.14 7.76 4.69
CA TRP A 346 -18.56 8.17 3.36
C TRP A 346 -19.54 7.18 2.69
N CYS A 347 -19.67 5.94 3.18
CA CYS A 347 -20.57 4.92 2.62
C CYS A 347 -21.99 5.07 3.22
N THR A 348 -22.98 5.43 2.40
CA THR A 348 -24.33 5.79 2.87
C THR A 348 -25.45 4.89 2.37
N ALA A 349 -25.18 3.94 1.46
CA ALA A 349 -26.23 3.05 0.97
C ALA A 349 -26.77 2.17 2.12
N ARG A 350 -28.10 2.07 2.21
CA ARG A 350 -28.75 1.26 3.26
C ARG A 350 -28.28 -0.19 3.17
N GLN A 351 -27.76 -0.69 4.29
CA GLN A 351 -27.19 -2.03 4.35
C GLN A 351 -28.27 -3.08 4.04
N GLY A 352 -28.04 -3.86 2.99
CA GLY A 352 -28.90 -4.95 2.55
C GLY A 352 -28.04 -6.09 2.01
N TRP A 353 -28.60 -7.31 1.96
CA TRP A 353 -27.83 -8.51 1.65
C TRP A 353 -27.09 -8.44 0.29
N PHE A 354 -27.71 -7.79 -0.69
CA PHE A 354 -27.17 -7.65 -2.06
C PHE A 354 -26.64 -6.25 -2.39
N VAL A 355 -26.79 -5.28 -1.48
CA VAL A 355 -26.42 -3.88 -1.75
C VAL A 355 -25.08 -3.59 -1.09
N ASP A 356 -24.13 -3.07 -1.88
CA ASP A 356 -22.86 -2.56 -1.36
C ASP A 356 -23.10 -1.23 -0.62
N PRO A 357 -22.81 -1.13 0.69
CA PRO A 357 -22.96 0.13 1.45
C PRO A 357 -22.20 1.31 0.82
N CYS A 358 -21.12 1.04 0.09
CA CYS A 358 -20.29 2.04 -0.57
C CYS A 358 -20.68 2.30 -2.04
N SER A 359 -21.86 1.82 -2.47
CA SER A 359 -22.44 2.12 -3.79
C SER A 359 -23.11 3.48 -3.87
N GLN A 360 -23.46 4.06 -2.72
CA GLN A 360 -23.88 5.45 -2.55
C GLN A 360 -22.96 6.10 -1.54
N TRP A 361 -22.70 7.38 -1.73
CA TRP A 361 -21.75 8.12 -0.91
C TRP A 361 -22.19 9.53 -0.60
N ASP A 362 -21.62 10.08 0.46
CA ASP A 362 -21.78 11.47 0.86
C ASP A 362 -20.42 12.16 1.07
N ASP A 363 -20.32 13.12 2.00
CA ASP A 363 -19.07 13.85 2.22
C ASP A 363 -17.93 12.91 2.62
N VAL A 364 -16.96 12.77 1.73
CA VAL A 364 -15.79 11.92 1.89
C VAL A 364 -14.81 12.46 2.94
N SER A 365 -15.02 13.67 3.46
CA SER A 365 -14.19 14.29 4.50
C SER A 365 -14.65 13.95 5.92
N VAL A 366 -15.83 13.36 6.07
CA VAL A 366 -16.29 12.85 7.37
C VAL A 366 -15.56 11.54 7.66
N LEU A 367 -14.99 11.42 8.86
CA LEU A 367 -14.28 10.22 9.32
C LEU A 367 -15.01 9.58 10.50
N SER A 368 -15.12 8.26 10.49
CA SER A 368 -15.57 7.44 11.62
C SER A 368 -14.44 6.49 12.05
N PRO A 369 -13.49 6.91 12.91
CA PRO A 369 -12.29 6.14 13.23
C PRO A 369 -12.54 4.82 13.98
N GLY A 370 -13.68 4.71 14.67
CA GLY A 370 -13.96 3.61 15.59
C GLY A 370 -12.94 3.52 16.74
N ASN A 371 -13.08 2.50 17.59
CA ASN A 371 -12.23 2.35 18.76
C ASN A 371 -10.77 2.03 18.41
N ARG A 372 -10.53 1.31 17.31
CA ARG A 372 -9.17 0.97 16.86
C ARG A 372 -8.41 2.19 16.34
N GLY A 373 -9.06 3.05 15.54
CA GLY A 373 -8.44 4.29 15.07
C GLY A 373 -8.04 5.22 16.22
N LYS A 374 -8.89 5.33 17.25
CA LYS A 374 -8.58 6.11 18.47
C LYS A 374 -7.41 5.53 19.27
N LYS A 375 -7.37 4.21 19.46
CA LYS A 375 -6.21 3.56 20.12
C LYS A 375 -4.93 3.74 19.32
N PHE A 376 -5.03 3.67 18.00
CA PHE A 376 -3.89 3.89 17.12
C PHE A 376 -3.39 5.33 17.18
N GLU A 377 -4.28 6.33 17.29
CA GLU A 377 -3.91 7.72 17.56
C GLU A 377 -3.05 7.85 18.82
N GLU A 378 -3.43 7.21 19.93
CA GLU A 378 -2.66 7.21 21.17
C GLU A 378 -1.28 6.56 20.97
N SER A 379 -1.20 5.40 20.31
CA SER A 379 0.07 4.76 19.98
C SER A 379 0.96 5.63 19.09
N LEU A 380 0.36 6.34 18.13
CA LEU A 380 1.07 7.20 17.21
C LEU A 380 1.66 8.43 17.91
N LYS A 381 0.90 9.04 18.83
CA LYS A 381 1.39 10.16 19.67
C LYS A 381 2.59 9.73 20.51
N ASN A 382 2.52 8.57 21.17
CA ASN A 382 3.64 8.04 21.93
C ASN A 382 4.88 7.82 21.06
N LEU A 383 4.73 7.28 19.84
CA LEU A 383 5.84 7.11 18.90
C LEU A 383 6.47 8.45 18.48
N VAL A 384 5.65 9.50 18.31
CA VAL A 384 6.14 10.85 18.00
C VAL A 384 6.89 11.43 19.19
N ASP A 385 6.35 11.30 20.41
CA ASP A 385 6.98 11.80 21.62
C ASP A 385 8.32 11.08 21.88
N ASP A 386 8.37 9.75 21.69
CA ASP A 386 9.58 8.94 21.80
C ASP A 386 10.61 9.23 20.70
N SER A 387 10.20 9.74 19.54
CA SER A 387 11.12 10.13 18.45
C SER A 387 12.01 11.33 18.82
N GLY A 388 11.63 12.09 19.85
CA GLY A 388 12.46 13.12 20.44
C GLY A 388 13.67 12.58 21.22
N SER A 389 13.69 11.28 21.55
CA SER A 389 14.80 10.62 22.25
C SER A 389 16.06 10.52 21.38
N GLU A 390 17.23 10.63 21.99
CA GLU A 390 18.52 10.59 21.29
C GLU A 390 18.77 9.28 20.53
N THR A 391 18.12 8.17 20.92
CA THR A 391 18.29 6.85 20.29
C THR A 391 17.47 6.65 19.02
N ASN A 392 16.49 7.52 18.75
CA ASN A 392 15.49 7.35 17.68
C ASN A 392 15.65 8.34 16.51
N GLN A 393 16.73 9.12 16.53
CA GLN A 393 17.05 10.10 15.49
C GLN A 393 18.17 9.58 14.57
N CYS A 394 18.26 10.20 13.39
CA CYS A 394 19.33 10.05 12.42
C CYS A 394 20.71 10.48 12.99
N LYS A 395 21.26 9.70 13.91
CA LYS A 395 22.54 9.93 14.57
C LYS A 395 23.56 8.84 14.27
#